data_AF-A0A1Q7PE34-F1
#
_entry.id   AF-A0A1Q7PE34-F1
#
_cell.length_a   1.000
_cell.length_b   1.000
_cell.length_c   1.000
_cell.angle_alpha   90.00
_cell.angle_beta   90.00
_cell.angle_gamma   90.00
#
_symmetry.space_group_name_H-M   'P 1'
#
loop_
_entity.id
_entity.type
_entity.pdbx_description
1 polymer ?
#
loop_
_entity_poly.entity_id
_entity_poly.type
_entity_poly.pdbx_seq_one_letter_code
_entity_poly.pdbx_strand_id
1 'polypeptide(L)'
;EPSFTGATTKAREAALKQNLFTMRDVIDQFKADRGKYPAALLELKEVGYLKRIPMDPFTRSDATWQEILDEKDGGVFDIHSGSDLVALDGTPYNLW
;
A
#
# COMPACT_ATOMS: atom_id res chain seq x y z
N GLU A 1 7.86 -26.63 -20.53
CA GLU A 1 8.47 -25.27 -20.54
C GLU A 1 8.47 -24.76 -19.10
N PRO A 2 9.61 -24.32 -18.54
CA PRO A 2 9.66 -23.95 -17.13
C PRO A 2 8.99 -22.59 -16.90
N SER A 3 8.30 -22.46 -15.79
CA SER A 3 7.29 -21.45 -15.46
C SER A 3 7.88 -20.04 -15.23
N PHE A 4 8.18 -19.29 -16.29
CA PHE A 4 8.64 -17.89 -16.21
C PHE A 4 7.63 -16.93 -15.56
N THR A 5 6.36 -17.33 -15.50
CA THR A 5 5.27 -16.56 -14.87
C THR A 5 5.39 -16.51 -13.35
N GLY A 6 5.78 -17.60 -12.69
CA GLY A 6 5.81 -17.66 -11.22
C GLY A 6 6.91 -16.78 -10.60
N ALA A 7 8.10 -16.74 -11.20
CA ALA A 7 9.21 -15.92 -10.71
C ALA A 7 8.91 -14.41 -10.82
N THR A 8 8.27 -14.00 -11.92
CA THR A 8 7.89 -12.60 -12.14
C THR A 8 6.78 -12.16 -11.18
N THR A 9 5.78 -13.02 -10.93
CA THR A 9 4.73 -12.74 -9.94
C THR A 9 5.31 -12.59 -8.54
N LYS A 10 6.17 -13.51 -8.09
CA LYS A 10 6.82 -13.41 -6.77
C LYS A 10 7.60 -12.10 -6.59
N ALA A 11 8.30 -11.65 -7.63
CA ALA A 11 9.01 -10.37 -7.58
C ALA A 11 8.05 -9.18 -7.43
N ARG A 12 6.91 -9.19 -8.12
CA ARG A 12 5.85 -8.18 -7.97
C ARG A 12 5.19 -8.23 -6.60
N GLU A 13 4.95 -9.42 -6.06
CA GLU A 13 4.40 -9.61 -4.71
C GLU A 13 5.35 -9.08 -3.64
N ALA A 14 6.65 -9.34 -3.76
CA ALA A 14 7.67 -8.80 -2.86
C ALA A 14 7.71 -7.26 -2.92
N ALA A 15 7.66 -6.68 -4.12
CA ALA A 15 7.60 -5.24 -4.30
C ALA A 15 6.31 -4.64 -3.70
N LEU A 16 5.16 -5.30 -3.89
CA LEU A 16 3.88 -4.86 -3.32
C LEU A 16 3.95 -4.83 -1.79
N LYS A 17 4.40 -5.92 -1.17
CA LYS A 17 4.55 -6.00 0.29
C LYS A 17 5.51 -4.95 0.83
N GLN A 18 6.62 -4.70 0.15
CA GLN A 18 7.56 -3.66 0.54
C GLN A 18 6.92 -2.26 0.45
N ASN A 19 6.21 -1.97 -0.64
CA ASN A 19 5.50 -0.70 -0.81
C ASN A 19 4.45 -0.49 0.29
N LEU A 20 3.62 -1.50 0.56
CA LEU A 20 2.62 -1.49 1.62
C LEU A 20 3.26 -1.27 3.00
N PHE A 21 4.33 -2.00 3.30
CA PHE A 21 5.07 -1.85 4.56
C PHE A 21 5.60 -0.42 4.73
N THR A 22 6.23 0.15 3.71
CA THR A 22 6.72 1.53 3.77
C THR A 22 5.59 2.55 3.95
N MET A 23 4.46 2.38 3.27
CA MET A 23 3.33 3.31 3.44
C MET A 23 2.71 3.21 4.84
N ARG A 24 2.51 2.00 5.36
CA ARG A 24 2.01 1.75 6.72
C ARG A 24 2.96 2.31 7.78
N ASP A 25 4.25 2.05 7.67
CA ASP A 25 5.29 2.60 8.57
C ASP A 25 5.23 4.13 8.62
N VAL A 26 5.07 4.78 7.47
CA VAL A 26 4.94 6.23 7.38
C VAL A 26 3.63 6.75 7.97
N ILE A 27 2.52 6.04 7.79
CA ILE A 27 1.22 6.36 8.42
C ILE A 27 1.36 6.31 9.94
N ASP A 28 1.94 5.25 10.48
CA ASP A 28 2.21 5.10 11.91
C ASP A 28 3.14 6.21 12.42
N GLN A 29 4.18 6.55 11.67
CA GLN A 29 5.08 7.66 12.01
C GLN A 29 4.34 9.01 12.05
N PHE A 30 3.48 9.28 11.06
CA PHE A 30 2.67 10.49 11.02
C PHE A 30 1.75 10.58 12.23
N LYS A 31 1.11 9.46 12.61
CA LYS A 31 0.29 9.39 13.81
C LYS A 31 1.10 9.63 15.08
N ALA A 32 2.32 9.09 15.17
CA ALA A 32 3.20 9.30 16.32
C ALA A 32 3.64 10.76 16.49
N ASP A 33 3.86 11.49 15.38
CA ASP A 33 4.26 12.90 15.39
C ASP A 33 3.07 13.86 15.60
N ARG A 34 1.95 13.63 14.91
CA ARG A 34 0.79 14.53 14.89
C ARG A 34 -0.31 14.15 15.87
N GLY A 35 -0.27 12.93 16.41
CA GLY A 35 -1.31 12.37 17.27
C GLY A 35 -2.59 11.93 16.54
N LYS A 36 -2.62 11.98 15.20
CA LYS A 36 -3.78 11.59 14.37
C LYS A 36 -3.31 10.96 13.07
N TYR A 37 -4.16 10.10 12.49
CA TYR A 37 -3.90 9.54 11.16
C TYR A 37 -4.05 10.60 10.06
N PRO A 38 -3.34 10.44 8.93
CA PRO A 38 -3.47 11.35 7.80
C PRO A 38 -4.87 11.26 7.17
N ALA A 39 -5.37 12.34 6.58
CA ALA A 39 -6.67 12.32 5.90
C ALA A 39 -6.66 11.50 4.60
N ALA A 40 -5.49 11.44 3.94
CA ALA A 40 -5.25 10.69 2.72
C ALA A 40 -3.74 10.44 2.56
N LEU A 41 -3.35 9.46 1.73
CA LEU A 41 -1.99 9.21 1.27
C LEU A 41 -1.32 10.45 0.68
N LEU A 42 -2.09 11.29 0.00
CA LEU A 42 -1.58 12.51 -0.60
C LEU A 42 -1.02 13.44 0.46
N GLU A 43 -1.65 13.51 1.64
CA GLU A 43 -1.20 14.34 2.75
C GLU A 43 0.22 13.95 3.17
N LEU A 44 0.52 12.65 3.28
CA LEU A 44 1.86 12.14 3.62
C LEU A 44 2.94 12.62 2.63
N LYS A 45 2.57 12.74 1.35
CA LYS A 45 3.47 13.30 0.33
C LYS A 45 3.63 14.81 0.48
N GLU A 46 2.54 15.53 0.70
CA GLU A 46 2.55 16.99 0.85
C GLU A 46 3.31 17.46 2.09
N VAL A 47 3.16 16.74 3.20
CA VAL A 47 3.88 17.03 4.46
C VAL A 47 5.32 16.50 4.45
N GLY A 48 5.74 15.81 3.39
CA GLY A 48 7.12 15.38 3.17
C GLY A 48 7.53 14.08 3.86
N TYR A 49 6.57 13.30 4.38
CA TYR A 49 6.86 11.98 4.94
C TYR A 49 7.14 10.95 3.82
N LEU A 50 6.40 11.03 2.71
CA LEU A 50 6.67 10.27 1.49
C LEU A 50 7.26 11.20 0.43
N LYS A 51 8.40 10.83 -0.16
CA LYS A 51 8.92 11.55 -1.34
C LYS A 51 7.98 11.43 -2.55
N ARG A 52 7.35 10.26 -2.70
CA ARG A 52 6.36 9.95 -3.73
C ARG A 52 5.51 8.77 -3.27
N ILE A 53 4.28 8.70 -3.76
CA ILE A 53 3.43 7.51 -3.60
C ILE A 53 4.03 6.39 -4.49
N PRO A 54 4.32 5.20 -3.95
CA PRO A 54 4.79 4.09 -4.76
C PRO A 54 3.71 3.64 -5.73
N MET A 55 4.12 3.18 -6.92
CA MET A 55 3.19 2.58 -7.87
C MET A 55 2.90 1.13 -7.45
N ASP A 56 1.63 0.76 -7.53
CA ASP A 56 1.22 -0.63 -7.35
C ASP A 56 1.78 -1.49 -8.50
N PRO A 57 2.54 -2.57 -8.24
CA PRO A 57 3.20 -3.36 -9.28
C PRO A 57 2.23 -4.23 -10.10
N PHE A 58 0.97 -4.37 -9.68
CA PHE A 58 -0.07 -5.11 -10.39
C PHE A 58 -0.96 -4.20 -11.24
N THR A 59 -1.47 -3.12 -10.66
CA THR A 59 -2.30 -2.15 -11.40
C THR A 59 -1.46 -1.16 -12.20
N ARG A 60 -0.16 -1.03 -11.88
CA ARG A 60 0.78 -0.04 -12.43
C ARG A 60 0.33 1.40 -12.22
N SER A 61 -0.34 1.67 -11.11
CA SER A 61 -0.87 2.99 -10.76
C SER A 61 -0.58 3.31 -9.29
N ASP A 62 -0.32 4.59 -8.99
CA ASP A 62 -0.23 5.12 -7.63
C ASP A 62 -1.57 5.66 -7.10
N ALA A 63 -2.63 5.63 -7.91
CA ALA A 63 -3.96 6.12 -7.54
C ALA A 63 -4.97 5.01 -7.24
N THR A 64 -4.58 3.74 -7.36
CA THR A 64 -5.49 2.61 -7.13
C THR A 64 -5.46 2.09 -5.71
N TRP A 65 -4.54 2.57 -4.88
CA TRP A 65 -4.46 2.15 -3.48
C TRP A 65 -5.78 2.36 -2.75
N GLN A 66 -6.17 1.38 -1.94
CA GLN A 66 -7.40 1.41 -1.16
C GLN A 66 -7.05 1.88 0.25
N GLU A 67 -7.46 3.10 0.59
CA GLU A 67 -7.21 3.72 1.88
C GLU A 67 -8.25 3.23 2.90
N ILE A 68 -7.79 2.66 4.01
CA ILE A 68 -8.65 2.17 5.09
C ILE A 68 -8.65 3.19 6.22
N LEU A 69 -9.82 3.76 6.47
CA LEU A 69 -10.02 4.77 7.50
C LEU A 69 -10.24 4.13 8.86
N ASP A 70 -9.69 4.76 9.90
CA ASP A 70 -9.92 4.39 11.29
C ASP A 70 -11.33 4.81 11.70
N GLU A 71 -12.08 3.90 12.33
CA GLU A 71 -13.47 4.15 12.71
C GLU A 71 -13.63 5.22 13.80
N LYS A 72 -12.55 5.57 14.54
CA LYS A 72 -12.59 6.54 15.64
C LYS A 72 -12.11 7.92 15.20
N ASP A 73 -10.96 7.99 14.53
CA ASP A 73 -10.30 9.23 14.14
C ASP A 73 -10.57 9.64 12.68
N GLY A 74 -11.10 8.73 11.86
CA GLY A 74 -11.47 9.01 10.47
C GLY A 74 -10.30 9.24 9.51
N GLY A 75 -9.06 9.02 9.96
CA GLY A 75 -7.87 9.10 9.11
C GLY A 75 -7.42 7.72 8.62
N VAL A 76 -6.61 7.69 7.56
CA VAL A 76 -6.07 6.49 6.94
C VAL A 76 -5.11 5.80 7.91
N PHE A 77 -5.50 4.66 8.47
CA PHE A 77 -4.62 3.85 9.33
C PHE A 77 -3.98 2.69 8.58
N ASP A 78 -4.64 2.19 7.54
CA ASP A 78 -4.14 1.09 6.72
C ASP A 78 -4.41 1.34 5.24
N ILE A 79 -3.76 0.56 4.39
CA ILE A 79 -3.79 0.72 2.95
C ILE A 79 -3.63 -0.64 2.28
N HIS A 80 -4.47 -0.93 1.30
CA HIS A 80 -4.39 -2.17 0.52
C HIS A 80 -4.16 -1.88 -0.97
N SER A 81 -3.73 -2.90 -1.70
CA SER A 81 -3.64 -2.84 -3.17
C SER A 81 -5.02 -2.62 -3.80
N GLY A 82 -5.08 -1.86 -4.89
CA GLY A 82 -6.28 -1.77 -5.74
C GLY A 82 -6.44 -2.89 -6.73
N SER A 83 -5.61 -3.93 -6.65
CA SER A 83 -5.62 -5.03 -7.60
C SER A 83 -6.69 -6.06 -7.22
N ASP A 84 -7.61 -6.35 -8.15
CA ASP A 84 -8.56 -7.46 -8.05
C ASP A 84 -7.92 -8.84 -8.30
N LEU A 85 -6.60 -8.90 -8.49
CA LEU A 85 -5.89 -10.15 -8.69
C LEU A 85 -5.68 -10.90 -7.36
N VAL A 86 -5.54 -12.21 -7.49
CA VAL A 86 -5.28 -13.11 -6.37
C VAL A 86 -3.81 -13.50 -6.34
N ALA A 87 -3.21 -13.43 -5.15
CA ALA A 87 -1.85 -13.84 -4.91
C ALA A 87 -1.62 -15.33 -5.15
N LEU A 88 -0.36 -15.73 -5.26
CA LEU A 88 0.00 -17.15 -5.38
C LEU A 88 -0.44 -17.98 -4.17
N ASP A 89 -0.63 -17.34 -3.01
CA ASP A 89 -1.11 -17.95 -1.77
C ASP A 89 -2.65 -18.08 -1.71
N GLY A 90 -3.37 -17.52 -2.69
CA GLY A 90 -4.84 -17.52 -2.72
C GLY A 90 -5.50 -16.33 -2.03
N THR A 91 -4.73 -15.49 -1.33
CA THR A 91 -5.24 -14.22 -0.78
C THR A 91 -5.32 -13.15 -1.87
N PRO A 92 -6.43 -12.42 -2.02
CA PRO A 92 -6.52 -11.31 -2.97
C PRO A 92 -5.66 -10.12 -2.49
N TYR A 93 -5.04 -9.40 -3.44
CA TYR A 93 -4.12 -8.31 -3.11
C TYR A 93 -4.82 -7.13 -2.43
N ASN A 94 -6.12 -6.96 -2.63
CA ASN A 94 -6.94 -5.98 -1.93
C ASN A 94 -7.19 -6.30 -0.45
N LEU A 95 -6.69 -7.44 0.05
CA LEU A 95 -6.66 -7.81 1.47
C LEU A 95 -5.23 -7.85 2.04
N TRP A 96 -4.25 -7.36 1.27
CA TRP A 96 -2.85 -7.30 1.69
C TRP A 96 -2.47 -5.98 2.33
#